data_AF-A0A8S8XX06-F1
#
_entry.id   AF-A0A8S8XX06-F1
#
_cell.length_a   1.000
_cell.length_b   1.000
_cell.length_c   1.000
_cell.angle_alpha   90.00
_cell.angle_beta   90.00
_cell.angle_gamma   90.00
#
_symmetry.space_group_name_H-M   'P 1'
#
loop_
_entity.id
_entity.type
_entity.pdbx_description
1 polymer ?
#
loop_
_entity_poly.entity_id
_entity_poly.type
_entity_poly.pdbx_seq_one_letter_code
_entity_poly.pdbx_strand_id
1 'polypeptide(L)'
;MNVYIPPQDSEISLVDYSSGLEGINSFKFELEMGEGNVNLDENTYLKMLNWCPTLIILFSLIGVWGAWITYTLQSYKNAQIGAFFSIMAMGFLIIGPVLGIAALVLLPKIKKNFTGHFKK
;
A
#
# COMPACT_ATOMS: atom_id res chain seq x y z
N MET A 1 27.34 -25.03 -16.84
CA MET A 1 26.20 -24.70 -17.71
C MET A 1 26.78 -24.27 -19.05
N ASN A 2 26.65 -25.09 -20.09
CA ASN A 2 27.17 -24.76 -21.42
C ASN A 2 25.98 -24.42 -22.30
N VAL A 3 25.84 -23.14 -22.63
CA VAL A 3 24.81 -22.64 -23.54
C VAL A 3 25.36 -22.73 -24.95
N TYR A 4 24.73 -23.56 -25.77
CA TYR A 4 25.03 -23.66 -27.19
C TYR A 4 24.15 -22.68 -27.96
N ILE A 5 24.76 -21.81 -28.76
CA ILE A 5 24.06 -20.88 -29.65
C ILE A 5 24.37 -21.32 -31.08
N PRO A 6 23.36 -21.73 -31.88
CA PRO A 6 23.59 -22.12 -33.26
C PRO A 6 23.98 -20.90 -34.13
N PRO A 7 24.81 -21.08 -35.16
CA PRO A 7 25.19 -20.00 -36.07
C PRO A 7 23.96 -19.51 -36.84
N GLN A 8 23.83 -18.18 -36.99
CA GLN A 8 22.79 -17.60 -37.82
C GLN A 8 23.32 -17.40 -39.24
N ASP A 9 22.67 -18.07 -40.20
CA ASP A 9 22.93 -17.83 -41.62
C ASP A 9 22.47 -16.43 -42.04
N SER A 10 23.22 -15.83 -42.95
CA SER A 10 23.14 -14.43 -43.35
C SER A 10 22.03 -14.11 -44.37
N GLU A 11 21.26 -15.12 -44.79
CA GLU A 11 20.16 -14.96 -45.73
C GLU A 11 18.81 -14.98 -45.00
N ILE A 12 18.46 -13.84 -44.38
CA ILE A 12 17.16 -13.65 -43.73
C ILE A 12 16.11 -13.39 -44.83
N SER A 13 15.39 -14.43 -45.25
CA SER A 13 14.10 -14.24 -45.92
C SER A 13 12.98 -14.09 -44.87
N LEU A 14 11.98 -13.25 -45.18
CA LEU A 14 10.84 -13.00 -44.28
C LEU A 14 10.06 -14.31 -44.05
N VAL A 15 9.90 -14.68 -42.79
CA VAL A 15 9.26 -15.92 -42.35
C VAL A 15 7.81 -15.96 -42.83
N ASP A 16 7.46 -16.97 -43.63
CA ASP A 16 6.08 -17.24 -44.04
C ASP A 16 5.29 -17.78 -42.84
N TYR A 17 4.41 -16.93 -42.29
CA TYR A 17 3.58 -17.27 -41.13
C TYR A 17 2.41 -18.23 -41.47
N SER A 18 2.20 -18.56 -42.74
CA SER A 18 1.11 -19.46 -43.18
C SER A 18 1.52 -20.94 -43.18
N SER A 19 2.81 -21.23 -43.33
CA SER A 19 3.39 -22.52 -42.99
C SER A 19 3.63 -22.56 -41.49
N GLY A 20 2.84 -23.33 -40.74
CA GLY A 20 3.13 -23.59 -39.34
C GLY A 20 4.59 -24.00 -39.21
N LEU A 21 5.34 -23.33 -38.32
CA LEU A 21 6.78 -23.54 -38.14
C LEU A 21 7.03 -25.01 -37.78
N GLU A 22 7.33 -25.80 -38.80
CA GLU A 22 7.67 -27.21 -38.73
C GLU A 22 9.05 -27.31 -38.05
N GLY A 23 9.05 -27.31 -36.72
CA GLY A 23 10.27 -27.29 -35.91
C GLY A 23 10.22 -26.47 -34.61
N ILE A 24 9.10 -25.84 -34.22
CA ILE A 24 9.02 -25.29 -32.86
C ILE A 24 8.78 -26.43 -31.89
N ASN A 25 9.81 -26.75 -31.10
CA ASN A 25 9.68 -27.63 -29.95
C ASN A 25 8.54 -27.13 -29.03
N SER A 26 7.45 -27.88 -28.97
CA SER A 26 6.40 -27.71 -27.98
C SER A 26 6.91 -28.24 -26.65
N PHE A 27 7.16 -27.35 -25.69
CA PHE A 27 7.47 -27.74 -24.32
C PHE A 27 6.18 -27.77 -23.51
N LYS A 28 5.65 -28.98 -23.29
CA LYS A 28 4.57 -29.23 -22.34
C LYS A 28 5.20 -29.63 -21.01
N PHE A 29 5.00 -28.81 -19.98
CA PHE A 29 5.40 -29.15 -18.62
C PHE A 29 4.20 -29.74 -17.90
N GLU A 30 4.25 -31.04 -17.63
CA GLU A 30 3.35 -31.67 -16.67
C GLU A 30 4.00 -31.56 -15.29
N LEU A 31 3.40 -30.73 -14.43
CA LEU A 31 3.82 -30.58 -13.06
C LEU A 31 3.09 -31.62 -12.22
N GLU A 32 3.83 -32.46 -11.51
CA GLU A 32 3.26 -33.37 -10.53
C GLU A 32 2.66 -32.57 -9.36
N MET A 33 1.60 -33.10 -8.75
CA MET A 33 0.99 -32.50 -7.58
C MET A 33 1.98 -32.58 -6.42
N GLY A 34 2.66 -31.48 -6.13
CA GLY A 34 3.66 -31.43 -5.07
C GLY A 34 3.02 -31.64 -3.69
N GLU A 35 3.59 -32.53 -2.88
CA GLU A 35 3.24 -32.75 -1.46
C GLU A 35 3.75 -31.63 -0.53
N GLY A 36 4.06 -30.46 -1.10
CA GLY A 36 4.58 -29.33 -0.36
C GLY A 36 3.50 -28.77 0.57
N ASN A 37 3.81 -28.65 1.86
CA ASN A 37 2.99 -27.86 2.77
C ASN A 37 2.99 -26.41 2.28
N VAL A 38 1.80 -25.86 1.99
CA VAL A 38 1.64 -24.45 1.62
C VAL A 38 1.91 -23.61 2.88
N ASN A 39 3.19 -23.34 3.15
CA ASN A 39 3.58 -22.32 4.11
C ASN A 39 3.31 -20.96 3.48
N LEU A 40 2.08 -20.49 3.63
CA LEU A 40 1.73 -19.10 3.37
C LEU A 40 2.50 -18.24 4.39
N ASP A 41 3.39 -17.42 3.85
CA ASP A 41 4.06 -16.38 4.62
C ASP A 41 3.03 -15.54 5.39
N GLU A 42 3.38 -15.08 6.61
CA GLU A 42 2.48 -14.26 7.41
C GLU A 42 1.94 -13.07 6.60
N ASN A 43 0.62 -12.86 6.70
CA ASN A 43 -0.07 -11.75 6.06
C ASN A 43 0.69 -10.44 6.35
N THR A 44 0.91 -9.61 5.31
CA THR A 44 1.59 -8.32 5.40
C THR A 44 1.06 -7.44 6.54
N TYR A 45 -0.26 -7.46 6.82
CA TYR A 45 -0.86 -6.74 7.94
C TYR A 45 -0.38 -7.26 9.30
N LEU A 46 -0.27 -8.58 9.48
CA LEU A 46 0.24 -9.20 10.70
C LEU A 46 1.73 -8.91 10.88
N LYS A 47 2.52 -8.98 9.80
CA LYS A 47 3.93 -8.56 9.81
C LYS A 47 4.08 -7.09 10.23
N MET A 48 3.22 -6.20 9.74
CA MET A 48 3.23 -4.76 10.10
C MET A 48 2.87 -4.51 11.58
N LEU A 49 1.86 -5.23 12.11
CA LEU A 49 1.50 -5.17 13.54
C LEU A 49 2.67 -5.55 14.44
N ASN A 50 3.42 -6.59 14.07
CA ASN A 50 4.58 -7.06 14.81
C ASN A 50 5.79 -6.12 14.68
N TRP A 51 5.92 -5.41 13.55
CA TRP A 51 7.10 -4.59 13.28
C TRP A 51 7.18 -3.34 14.16
N CYS A 52 6.05 -2.70 14.48
CA CYS A 52 6.08 -1.55 15.39
C CYS A 52 4.76 -1.24 16.13
N PRO A 53 4.36 -2.08 17.11
CA PRO A 53 3.13 -1.86 17.87
C PRO A 53 3.15 -0.55 18.67
N THR A 54 4.31 -0.13 19.18
CA THR A 54 4.47 1.10 19.95
C THR A 54 4.17 2.36 19.13
N LEU A 55 4.61 2.40 17.87
CA LEU A 55 4.33 3.52 16.96
C LEU A 55 2.83 3.62 16.63
N ILE A 56 2.17 2.47 16.45
CA ILE A 56 0.72 2.42 16.21
C ILE A 56 -0.04 3.00 17.41
N ILE A 57 0.31 2.59 18.63
CA ILE A 57 -0.32 3.09 19.86
C ILE A 57 -0.09 4.60 19.99
N LEU A 58 1.16 5.05 19.80
CA LEU A 58 1.53 6.46 19.89
C LEU A 58 0.71 7.31 18.91
N PHE A 59 0.66 6.91 17.63
CA PHE A 59 -0.08 7.65 16.60
C PHE A 59 -1.58 7.63 16.85
N SER A 60 -2.12 6.51 17.36
CA SER A 60 -3.53 6.41 17.74
C SER A 60 -3.89 7.36 18.88
N LEU A 61 -3.04 7.46 19.92
CA LEU A 61 -3.23 8.40 21.02
C LEU A 61 -3.22 9.85 20.53
N ILE A 62 -2.30 10.20 19.62
CA ILE A 62 -2.25 11.52 19.00
C ILE A 62 -3.51 11.79 18.16
N GLY A 63 -4.01 10.78 17.44
CA GLY A 63 -5.25 10.84 16.70
C GLY A 63 -6.48 11.12 17.58
N VAL A 64 -6.62 10.39 18.69
CA VAL A 64 -7.71 10.62 19.67
C VAL A 64 -7.61 12.00 20.30
N TRP A 65 -6.39 12.44 20.66
CA TRP A 65 -6.16 13.80 21.14
C TRP A 65 -6.57 14.85 20.10
N GLY A 66 -6.22 14.64 18.83
CA GLY A 66 -6.67 15.47 17.71
C GLY A 66 -8.19 15.58 17.56
N ALA A 67 -8.87 14.43 17.69
CA ALA A 67 -10.32 14.37 17.65
C ALA A 67 -10.92 15.16 18.83
N TRP A 68 -10.35 15.05 20.02
CA TRP A 68 -10.75 15.83 21.19
C TRP A 68 -10.56 17.34 20.99
N ILE A 69 -9.43 17.76 20.40
CA ILE A 69 -9.18 19.16 20.05
C ILE A 69 -10.20 19.68 19.02
N THR A 70 -10.60 18.83 18.07
CA THR A 70 -11.62 19.15 17.06
C THR A 70 -12.99 19.29 17.71
N TYR A 71 -13.35 18.37 18.62
CA TYR A 71 -14.61 18.38 19.36
C TYR A 71 -14.73 19.62 20.27
N THR A 72 -13.65 19.98 20.96
CA THR A 72 -13.60 21.16 21.83
C THR A 72 -13.34 22.46 21.08
N LEU A 73 -13.14 22.41 19.75
CA LEU A 73 -12.85 23.55 18.88
C LEU A 73 -11.70 24.43 19.43
N GLN A 74 -10.70 23.83 20.06
CA GLN A 74 -9.61 24.57 20.70
C GLN A 74 -8.61 25.16 19.69
N SER A 75 -8.00 24.33 18.86
CA SER A 75 -6.96 24.78 17.92
C SER A 75 -7.05 24.05 16.58
N TYR A 76 -7.21 24.84 15.51
CA TYR A 76 -7.26 24.33 14.14
C TYR A 76 -5.98 23.57 13.75
N LYS A 77 -4.82 24.12 14.12
CA LYS A 77 -3.52 23.53 13.80
C LYS A 77 -3.32 22.18 14.50
N ASN A 78 -3.72 22.09 15.76
CA ASN A 78 -3.64 20.85 16.54
C ASN A 78 -4.62 19.80 16.04
N ALA A 79 -5.81 20.21 15.59
CA ALA A 79 -6.77 19.34 14.92
C ALA A 79 -6.21 18.75 13.61
N GLN A 80 -5.53 19.57 12.80
CA GLN A 80 -4.86 19.09 11.58
C GLN A 80 -3.75 18.09 11.88
N ILE A 81 -2.91 18.36 12.89
CA ILE A 81 -1.85 17.46 13.33
C ILE A 81 -2.44 16.12 13.74
N GLY A 82 -3.48 16.12 14.58
CA GLY A 82 -4.10 14.88 15.01
C GLY A 82 -4.77 14.11 13.87
N ALA A 83 -5.42 14.78 12.92
CA ALA A 83 -5.97 14.15 11.72
C ALA A 83 -4.87 13.51 10.85
N PHE A 84 -3.72 14.17 10.71
CA PHE A 84 -2.56 13.63 10.00
C PHE A 84 -1.99 12.38 10.70
N PHE A 85 -1.82 12.41 12.02
CA PHE A 85 -1.34 11.25 12.77
C PHE A 85 -2.34 10.08 12.78
N SER A 86 -3.65 10.34 12.65
CA SER A 86 -4.66 9.31 12.42
C SER A 86 -4.51 8.62 11.05
N ILE A 87 -3.97 9.30 10.05
CA ILE A 87 -3.64 8.69 8.74
C ILE A 87 -2.35 7.88 8.87
N MET A 88 -1.33 8.44 9.53
CA MET A 88 -0.04 7.79 9.75
C MET A 88 -0.11 6.57 10.69
N ALA A 89 -1.13 6.47 11.53
CA ALA A 89 -1.47 5.26 12.28
C ALA A 89 -1.91 4.08 11.38
N MET A 90 -1.42 4.03 10.12
CA MET A 90 -1.66 3.08 9.02
C MET A 90 -1.80 1.61 9.42
N GLY A 91 -1.35 1.20 10.60
CA GLY A 91 -1.15 -0.19 11.00
C GLY A 91 -2.38 -0.97 11.46
N PHE A 92 -3.59 -0.42 11.55
CA PHE A 92 -4.73 -1.20 12.08
C PHE A 92 -5.92 -1.40 11.15
N LEU A 93 -6.50 -0.36 10.55
CA LEU A 93 -7.75 -0.49 9.81
C LEU A 93 -7.85 0.60 8.73
N ILE A 94 -8.27 0.24 7.52
CA ILE A 94 -8.60 1.13 6.39
C ILE A 94 -9.41 2.37 6.84
N ILE A 95 -10.20 2.21 7.92
CA ILE A 95 -11.01 3.23 8.57
C ILE A 95 -10.19 4.45 9.02
N GLY A 96 -9.01 4.27 9.61
CA GLY A 96 -8.19 5.39 10.14
C GLY A 96 -7.75 6.37 9.05
N PRO A 97 -7.11 5.90 7.96
CA PRO A 97 -6.75 6.73 6.81
C PRO A 97 -7.96 7.41 6.16
N VAL A 98 -9.06 6.68 5.94
CA VAL A 98 -10.27 7.24 5.30
C VAL A 98 -10.85 8.38 6.15
N LEU A 99 -11.02 8.16 7.45
CA LEU A 99 -11.54 9.18 8.35
C LEU A 99 -10.57 10.36 8.52
N GLY A 100 -9.27 10.11 8.59
CA GLY A 100 -8.26 11.16 8.69
C GLY A 100 -8.22 12.07 7.46
N ILE A 101 -8.30 11.49 6.26
CA ILE A 101 -8.38 12.25 5.00
C ILE A 101 -9.69 13.06 4.96
N ALA A 102 -10.83 12.43 5.28
CA ALA A 102 -12.11 13.12 5.34
C ALA A 102 -12.08 14.30 6.33
N ALA A 103 -11.47 14.10 7.50
CA ALA A 103 -11.27 15.15 8.49
C ALA A 103 -10.42 16.31 7.94
N LEU A 104 -9.30 16.03 7.26
CA LEU A 104 -8.46 17.08 6.66
C LEU A 104 -9.19 17.87 5.58
N VAL A 105 -10.09 17.23 4.81
CA VAL A 105 -10.93 17.91 3.80
C VAL A 105 -12.02 18.77 4.46
N LEU A 106 -12.58 18.33 5.58
CA LEU A 106 -13.67 19.02 6.27
C LEU A 106 -13.19 20.12 7.24
N LEU A 107 -12.01 19.97 7.84
CA LEU A 107 -11.44 20.92 8.81
C LEU A 107 -11.41 22.37 8.29
N PRO A 108 -10.99 22.67 7.05
CA PRO A 108 -11.03 24.03 6.51
C PRO A 108 -12.42 24.67 6.54
N LYS A 109 -13.49 23.89 6.40
CA LYS A 109 -14.88 24.40 6.39
C LYS A 109 -15.32 24.90 7.77
N ILE A 110 -14.82 24.29 8.83
CA ILE A 110 -15.14 24.65 10.22
C ILE A 110 -14.05 25.52 10.89
N LYS A 111 -13.03 25.96 10.13
CA LYS A 111 -11.89 26.73 10.64
C LYS A 111 -12.29 27.94 11.49
N LYS A 112 -13.37 28.63 11.12
CA LYS A 112 -13.88 29.83 11.83
C LYS A 112 -14.43 29.53 13.23
N ASN A 113 -14.79 28.28 13.50
CA ASN A 113 -15.38 27.85 14.77
C ASN A 113 -14.30 27.57 15.83
N PHE A 114 -13.03 27.50 15.43
CA PHE A 114 -11.93 27.28 16.36
C PHE A 114 -11.59 28.53 17.16
N THR A 115 -11.52 28.37 18.48
CA THR A 115 -11.29 29.45 19.46
C THR A 115 -9.84 29.94 19.49
N GLY A 116 -8.88 29.11 19.08
CA GLY A 116 -7.44 29.38 19.16
C GLY A 116 -6.87 30.36 18.14
N HIS A 117 -7.69 30.96 17.25
CA HIS A 117 -7.23 31.99 16.32
C HIS A 117 -8.27 33.10 16.13
N PHE A 118 -8.34 34.01 17.11
CA PHE A 118 -8.37 35.48 16.91
C PHE A 118 -7.97 36.19 18.23
N LYS A 119 -6.69 36.14 18.60
CA LYS A 119 -6.04 37.32 19.19
C LYS A 119 -5.08 37.85 18.12
N LYS A 120 -5.28 39.14 17.81
CA LYS A 120 -4.76 39.92 16.68
C LYS A 120 -3.31 39.67 16.34
#